data_AF-A0A2N3QE84-F1
#
_entry.id   AF-A0A2N3QE84-F1
#
_cell.length_a   1.000
_cell.length_b   1.000
_cell.length_c   1.000
_cell.angle_alpha   90.00
_cell.angle_beta   90.00
_cell.angle_gamma   90.00
#
_symmetry.space_group_name_H-M   'P 1'
#
loop_
_entity.id
_entity.type
_entity.pdbx_description
1 polymer ?
#
loop_
_entity_poly.entity_id
_entity_poly.type
_entity_poly.pdbx_seq_one_letter_code
_entity_poly.pdbx_strand_id
1 'polypeptide(L)'
;MDSKQRKASTPKERRTALIWCAAAIVVSLVMILALNPFRRTDTPTPAASTGTSASSTPSPSAGTPAASPSATAGDGMFTGDAEAVADQVRALLNAPDGAGIDSMSTLLYRHGHKDLAEASDVYDAIGSQRDAATVRRLARAWYAQALPTAAEARLADLSDSMTGARTAATQIGKLGLDGTDGCKAVPQATRTAERLVKAKSGDYQALTDAQQALTDAESTCAANLDATQLAKVFGTPQGTTTPDATTPDTSGKDAQ
;
A
#
# COMPACT_ATOMS: atom_id res chain seq x y z
N MET A 1 -9.08 28.88 38.48
CA MET A 1 -9.27 28.44 37.08
C MET A 1 -8.08 28.95 36.28
N ASP A 2 -7.00 28.17 36.27
CA ASP A 2 -5.78 28.43 35.51
C ASP A 2 -6.03 28.27 34.01
N SER A 3 -6.00 29.37 33.26
CA SER A 3 -5.93 29.31 31.80
C SER A 3 -4.48 29.10 31.38
N LYS A 4 -4.12 27.83 31.13
CA LYS A 4 -2.85 27.46 30.48
C LYS A 4 -2.79 28.09 29.09
N GLN A 5 -2.11 29.22 28.98
CA GLN A 5 -1.66 29.78 27.71
C GLN A 5 -0.83 28.73 26.97
N ARG A 6 -1.31 28.27 25.81
CA ARG A 6 -0.53 27.42 24.91
C ARG A 6 0.68 28.22 24.44
N LYS A 7 1.88 27.74 24.76
CA LYS A 7 3.14 28.29 24.24
C LYS A 7 3.05 28.37 22.72
N ALA A 8 3.28 29.56 22.17
CA ALA A 8 3.41 29.73 20.73
C ALA A 8 4.62 28.93 20.24
N SER A 9 4.38 27.99 19.31
CA SER A 9 5.45 27.16 18.75
C SER A 9 6.52 28.02 18.10
N THR A 10 7.77 27.70 18.39
CA THR A 10 8.92 28.44 17.88
C THR A 10 9.05 28.27 16.35
N PRO A 11 9.73 29.18 15.64
CA PRO A 11 9.93 29.07 14.19
C PRO A 11 10.57 27.74 13.75
N LYS A 12 11.39 27.13 14.62
CA LYS A 12 11.95 25.78 14.43
C LYS A 12 10.89 24.70 14.50
N GLU A 13 10.00 24.71 15.49
CA GLU A 13 8.91 23.73 15.61
C GLU A 13 7.91 23.82 14.46
N ARG A 14 7.64 25.03 13.95
CA ARG A 14 6.82 25.20 12.74
C ARG A 14 7.50 24.61 11.51
N ARG A 15 8.81 24.79 11.33
CA ARG A 15 9.57 24.16 10.24
C ARG A 15 9.60 22.64 10.36
N THR A 16 9.82 22.11 11.56
CA THR A 16 9.79 20.66 11.82
C THR A 16 8.40 20.09 11.53
N ALA A 17 7.33 20.73 12.01
CA ALA A 17 5.96 20.29 11.71
C ALA A 17 5.63 20.37 10.21
N LEU A 18 6.10 21.40 9.51
CA LEU A 18 5.97 21.53 8.05
C LEU A 18 6.74 20.43 7.30
N ILE A 19 7.93 20.05 7.77
CA ILE A 19 8.71 18.94 7.19
C ILE A 19 8.00 17.61 7.39
N TRP A 20 7.44 17.36 8.58
CA TRP A 20 6.66 16.15 8.85
C TRP A 20 5.34 16.09 8.06
N CYS A 21 4.65 17.22 7.89
CA CYS A 21 3.47 17.29 7.03
C CYS A 21 3.82 17.10 5.56
N ALA A 22 4.92 17.69 5.08
CA ALA A 22 5.38 17.51 3.70
C ALA A 22 5.80 16.05 3.43
N ALA A 23 6.54 15.42 4.34
CA ALA A 23 6.90 14.01 4.24
C ALA A 23 5.67 13.10 4.26
N ALA A 24 4.69 13.36 5.14
CA ALA A 24 3.43 12.61 5.18
C ALA A 24 2.61 12.79 3.90
N ILE A 25 2.59 13.99 3.32
CA ILE A 25 1.91 14.27 2.04
C ILE A 25 2.61 13.57 0.88
N VAL A 26 3.95 13.50 0.86
CA VAL A 26 4.73 12.83 -0.19
C VAL A 26 4.57 11.31 -0.10
N VAL A 27 4.60 10.72 1.09
CA VAL A 27 4.30 9.28 1.29
C VAL A 27 2.86 8.96 0.87
N SER A 28 1.91 9.85 1.22
CA SER A 28 0.52 9.72 0.78
C SER A 28 0.39 9.88 -0.74
N LEU A 29 1.16 10.76 -1.38
CA LEU A 29 1.15 10.96 -2.83
C LEU A 29 1.82 9.82 -3.59
N VAL A 30 2.88 9.20 -3.07
CA VAL A 30 3.45 7.97 -3.66
C VAL A 30 2.43 6.83 -3.61
N MET A 31 1.67 6.72 -2.51
CA MET A 31 0.55 5.79 -2.41
C MET A 31 -0.61 6.16 -3.36
N ILE A 32 -0.88 7.45 -3.58
CA ILE A 32 -1.89 7.93 -4.55
C ILE A 32 -1.42 7.78 -6.00
N LEU A 33 -0.12 7.81 -6.30
CA LEU A 33 0.41 7.51 -7.64
C LEU A 33 0.34 6.01 -8.00
N ALA A 34 0.16 5.11 -7.02
CA ALA A 34 -0.25 3.73 -7.26
C ALA A 34 -1.76 3.60 -7.57
N LEU A 35 -2.56 4.66 -7.34
CA LEU A 35 -3.88 4.83 -7.94
C LEU A 35 -3.74 5.65 -9.23
N ASN A 36 -3.43 4.93 -10.32
CA ASN A 36 -3.43 5.42 -11.69
C ASN A 36 -4.57 6.42 -12.00
N PRO A 37 -4.29 7.72 -12.25
CA PRO A 37 -5.32 8.74 -12.48
C PRO A 37 -5.99 8.68 -13.87
N PHE A 38 -5.75 7.64 -14.67
CA PHE A 38 -6.38 7.45 -15.99
C PHE A 38 -7.60 6.51 -16.00
N ARG A 39 -8.12 6.09 -14.84
CA ARG A 39 -9.39 5.34 -14.79
C ARG A 39 -10.50 6.19 -14.17
N ARG A 40 -11.33 6.79 -15.05
CA ARG A 40 -12.70 7.15 -14.67
C ARG A 40 -13.50 5.86 -14.57
N THR A 41 -13.83 5.45 -13.36
CA THR A 41 -14.97 4.57 -13.11
C THR A 41 -16.07 5.43 -12.50
N ASP A 42 -16.92 5.96 -13.37
CA ASP A 42 -18.23 6.46 -12.99
C ASP A 42 -19.09 5.26 -12.59
N THR A 43 -19.20 4.96 -11.29
CA THR A 43 -20.22 4.05 -10.79
C THR A 43 -20.68 4.46 -9.38
N PRO A 44 -21.99 4.57 -9.12
CA PRO A 44 -22.51 5.16 -7.89
C PRO A 44 -22.30 4.27 -6.67
N THR A 45 -21.97 4.92 -5.55
CA THR A 45 -21.92 4.40 -4.18
C THR A 45 -23.15 3.54 -3.83
N PRO A 46 -23.00 2.25 -3.48
CA PRO A 46 -24.04 1.54 -2.74
C PRO A 46 -23.96 1.92 -1.26
N ALA A 47 -25.11 2.24 -0.68
CA ALA A 47 -25.28 2.57 0.72
C ALA A 47 -24.77 1.44 1.65
N ALA A 48 -24.02 1.83 2.68
CA ALA A 48 -23.63 0.95 3.76
C ALA A 48 -24.87 0.45 4.51
N SER A 49 -25.08 -0.87 4.54
CA SER A 49 -25.97 -1.49 5.51
C SER A 49 -25.25 -1.56 6.85
N THR A 50 -25.81 -0.88 7.84
CA THR A 50 -25.42 -0.92 9.25
C THR A 50 -25.68 -2.32 9.82
N GLY A 51 -24.61 -3.06 10.08
CA GLY A 51 -24.60 -4.27 10.91
C GLY A 51 -23.67 -4.05 12.11
N THR A 52 -24.25 -3.93 13.30
CA THR A 52 -23.57 -3.80 14.59
C THR A 52 -22.56 -4.92 14.82
N SER A 53 -21.28 -4.59 14.95
CA SER A 53 -20.26 -5.52 15.47
C SER A 53 -19.94 -5.17 16.92
N ALA A 54 -20.25 -6.10 17.81
CA ALA A 54 -19.83 -6.06 19.20
C ALA A 54 -18.32 -6.31 19.28
N SER A 55 -17.62 -5.45 20.02
CA SER A 55 -16.20 -5.59 20.33
C SER A 55 -15.97 -6.84 21.18
N SER A 56 -15.09 -7.72 20.75
CA SER A 56 -14.45 -8.71 21.60
C SER A 56 -13.01 -8.88 21.14
N THR A 57 -12.11 -8.24 21.89
CA THR A 57 -10.66 -8.36 21.80
C THR A 57 -10.22 -9.71 22.36
N PRO A 58 -9.37 -10.48 21.68
CA PRO A 58 -8.42 -11.37 22.34
C PRO A 58 -7.00 -10.81 22.24
N SER A 59 -6.29 -10.84 23.37
CA SER A 59 -4.87 -10.50 23.50
C SER A 59 -3.97 -11.46 22.69
N PRO A 60 -2.78 -11.02 22.25
CA PRO A 60 -1.87 -11.85 21.46
C PRO A 60 -1.07 -12.77 22.39
N SER A 61 -1.21 -14.09 22.19
CA SER A 61 -0.20 -15.05 22.62
C SER A 61 0.80 -15.27 21.50
N ALA A 62 2.07 -15.17 21.88
CA ALA A 62 3.25 -15.20 21.04
C ALA A 62 3.35 -16.45 20.13
N GLY A 63 3.90 -16.25 18.93
CA GLY A 63 4.75 -17.27 18.31
C GLY A 63 4.40 -17.81 16.92
N THR A 64 3.43 -17.27 16.19
CA THR A 64 3.23 -17.69 14.78
C THR A 64 3.98 -16.73 13.85
N PRO A 65 4.94 -17.21 13.03
CA PRO A 65 5.55 -16.37 12.00
C PRO A 65 4.44 -15.82 11.11
N ALA A 66 4.55 -14.55 10.69
CA ALA A 66 3.68 -13.99 9.65
C ALA A 66 3.59 -15.01 8.51
N ALA A 67 2.40 -15.55 8.28
CA ALA A 67 2.22 -16.61 7.29
C ALA A 67 2.63 -16.04 5.93
N SER A 68 3.81 -16.45 5.46
CA SER A 68 4.28 -16.04 4.15
C SER A 68 3.41 -16.77 3.13
N PRO A 69 2.62 -16.05 2.29
CA PRO A 69 1.70 -16.65 1.34
C PRO A 69 2.37 -17.56 0.29
N SER A 70 3.71 -17.59 0.22
CA SER A 70 4.49 -18.52 -0.63
C SER A 70 4.91 -19.82 0.08
N ALA A 71 4.49 -20.08 1.34
CA ALA A 71 4.75 -21.35 2.01
C ALA A 71 3.94 -22.49 1.37
N THR A 72 4.49 -23.04 0.27
CA THR A 72 4.14 -24.27 -0.46
C THR A 72 2.67 -24.67 -0.40
N ALA A 73 1.96 -24.44 -1.52
CA ALA A 73 0.72 -25.13 -1.85
C ALA A 73 0.92 -26.65 -1.73
N GLY A 74 0.51 -27.23 -0.60
CA GLY A 74 0.59 -28.66 -0.33
C GLY A 74 -0.66 -29.14 0.39
N ASP A 75 -0.89 -30.45 0.38
CA ASP A 75 -2.07 -31.09 0.99
C ASP A 75 -2.26 -30.74 2.49
N GLY A 76 -1.20 -30.26 3.15
CA GLY A 76 -1.20 -29.82 4.56
C GLY A 76 -1.41 -28.32 4.81
N MET A 77 -1.69 -27.49 3.79
CA MET A 77 -1.82 -26.04 3.99
C MET A 77 -3.13 -25.65 4.68
N PHE A 78 -4.26 -26.28 4.30
CA PHE A 78 -5.56 -26.05 4.93
C PHE A 78 -5.90 -27.22 5.84
N THR A 79 -5.77 -27.01 7.16
CA THR A 79 -6.00 -28.04 8.19
C THR A 79 -6.98 -27.57 9.25
N GLY A 80 -7.41 -28.48 10.13
CA GLY A 80 -8.43 -28.16 11.15
C GLY A 80 -9.85 -28.21 10.61
N ASP A 81 -10.82 -27.83 11.43
CA ASP A 81 -12.23 -27.77 11.06
C ASP A 81 -12.54 -26.60 10.11
N ALA A 82 -13.83 -26.38 9.81
CA ALA A 82 -14.26 -25.33 8.88
C ALA A 82 -13.88 -23.92 9.37
N GLU A 83 -13.92 -23.67 10.67
CA GLU A 83 -13.54 -22.39 11.29
C GLU A 83 -12.04 -22.14 11.17
N ALA A 84 -11.22 -23.15 11.50
CA ALA A 84 -9.78 -23.05 11.33
C ALA A 84 -9.37 -22.76 9.87
N VAL A 85 -10.06 -23.37 8.90
CA VAL A 85 -9.82 -23.10 7.47
C VAL A 85 -10.24 -21.69 7.09
N ALA A 86 -11.36 -21.19 7.64
CA ALA A 86 -11.81 -19.82 7.43
C ALA A 86 -10.74 -18.81 7.89
N ASP A 87 -10.18 -19.02 9.09
CA ASP A 87 -9.12 -18.18 9.64
C ASP A 87 -7.85 -18.18 8.77
N GLN A 88 -7.47 -19.35 8.24
CA GLN A 88 -6.33 -19.48 7.33
C GLN A 88 -6.56 -18.73 6.01
N VAL A 89 -7.75 -18.85 5.40
CA VAL A 89 -8.11 -18.11 4.18
C VAL A 89 -8.13 -16.60 4.46
N ARG A 90 -8.72 -16.17 5.58
CA ARG A 90 -8.75 -14.78 6.01
C ARG A 90 -7.33 -14.23 6.22
N ALA A 91 -6.45 -14.99 6.85
CA ALA A 91 -5.05 -14.59 7.06
C ALA A 91 -4.33 -14.37 5.73
N LEU A 92 -4.52 -15.26 4.74
CA LEU A 92 -3.93 -15.11 3.40
C LEU A 92 -4.49 -13.89 2.66
N LEU A 93 -5.80 -13.68 2.70
CA LEU A 93 -6.44 -12.51 2.08
C LEU A 93 -5.96 -11.19 2.67
N ASN A 94 -5.67 -11.18 3.97
CA ASN A 94 -5.17 -9.99 4.67
C ASN A 94 -3.65 -9.80 4.54
N ALA A 95 -2.92 -10.76 3.97
CA ALA A 95 -1.47 -10.68 3.81
C ALA A 95 -1.05 -9.96 2.51
N PRO A 96 0.06 -9.19 2.51
CA PRO A 96 0.86 -8.81 3.68
C PRO A 96 0.11 -7.82 4.60
N ASP A 97 0.37 -7.92 5.92
CA ASP A 97 -0.17 -7.02 6.95
C ASP A 97 0.79 -5.84 7.22
N GLY A 98 1.18 -5.14 6.17
CA GLY A 98 2.21 -4.10 6.20
C GLY A 98 1.71 -2.76 5.68
N ALA A 99 2.12 -1.66 6.32
CA ALA A 99 1.86 -0.33 5.78
C ALA A 99 2.66 -0.14 4.47
N GLY A 100 1.99 0.29 3.40
CA GLY A 100 2.65 0.60 2.13
C GLY A 100 2.31 -0.34 0.97
N ILE A 101 1.72 -1.50 1.26
CA ILE A 101 1.45 -2.54 0.26
C ILE A 101 0.04 -3.10 0.45
N ASP A 102 -0.73 -3.16 -0.63
CA ASP A 102 -2.08 -3.75 -0.60
C ASP A 102 -2.03 -5.20 -0.12
N SER A 103 -2.96 -5.57 0.77
CA SER A 103 -3.27 -6.98 1.07
C SER A 103 -3.68 -7.73 -0.20
N MET A 104 -3.60 -9.06 -0.20
CA MET A 104 -4.02 -9.89 -1.34
C MET A 104 -5.48 -9.59 -1.73
N SER A 105 -6.38 -9.43 -0.76
CA SER A 105 -7.78 -9.05 -1.02
C SER A 105 -7.89 -7.72 -1.75
N THR A 106 -7.26 -6.66 -1.24
CA THR A 106 -7.29 -5.32 -1.83
C THR A 106 -6.68 -5.31 -3.22
N LEU A 107 -5.55 -5.99 -3.40
CA LEU A 107 -4.88 -6.16 -4.69
C LEU A 107 -5.81 -6.84 -5.70
N LEU A 108 -6.39 -7.98 -5.34
CA LEU A 108 -7.31 -8.72 -6.20
C LEU A 108 -8.54 -7.87 -6.57
N TYR A 109 -9.13 -7.16 -5.62
CA TYR A 109 -10.24 -6.23 -5.91
C TYR A 109 -9.84 -5.14 -6.92
N ARG A 110 -8.72 -4.47 -6.71
CA ARG A 110 -8.23 -3.38 -7.58
C ARG A 110 -7.93 -3.86 -9.00
N HIS A 111 -7.52 -5.12 -9.14
CA HIS A 111 -7.29 -5.78 -10.43
C HIS A 111 -8.53 -6.50 -10.99
N GLY A 112 -9.70 -6.35 -10.37
CA GLY A 112 -10.99 -6.84 -10.91
C GLY A 112 -11.32 -8.29 -10.58
N HIS A 113 -10.58 -8.93 -9.69
CA HIS A 113 -10.75 -10.32 -9.28
C HIS A 113 -11.57 -10.45 -8.00
N LYS A 114 -12.79 -9.92 -8.04
CA LYS A 114 -13.70 -9.86 -6.88
C LYS A 114 -13.95 -11.24 -6.25
N ASP A 115 -14.28 -12.25 -7.05
CA ASP A 115 -14.63 -13.58 -6.55
C ASP A 115 -13.45 -14.23 -5.76
N LEU A 116 -12.22 -13.98 -6.20
CA LEU A 116 -11.01 -14.44 -5.51
C LEU A 116 -10.70 -13.62 -4.26
N ALA A 117 -10.97 -12.31 -4.29
CA ALA A 117 -10.78 -11.42 -3.15
C ALA A 117 -11.75 -11.70 -2.00
N GLU A 118 -12.95 -12.19 -2.32
CA GLU A 118 -13.98 -12.59 -1.34
C GLU A 118 -13.84 -14.04 -0.89
N ALA A 119 -13.20 -14.90 -1.69
CA ALA A 119 -13.16 -16.35 -1.47
C ALA A 119 -14.57 -16.95 -1.27
N SER A 120 -15.55 -16.47 -2.05
CA SER A 120 -16.99 -16.67 -1.82
C SER A 120 -17.37 -18.14 -1.69
N ASP A 121 -16.91 -19.01 -2.58
CA ASP A 121 -17.20 -20.45 -2.54
C ASP A 121 -16.78 -21.11 -1.20
N VAL A 122 -15.68 -20.64 -0.59
CA VAL A 122 -15.19 -21.17 0.69
C VAL A 122 -16.11 -20.72 1.82
N TYR A 123 -16.42 -19.43 1.89
CA TYR A 123 -17.27 -18.88 2.96
C TYR A 123 -18.72 -19.30 2.82
N ASP A 124 -19.23 -19.49 1.60
CA ASP A 124 -20.58 -20.03 1.36
C ASP A 124 -20.68 -21.49 1.83
N ALA A 125 -19.64 -22.29 1.61
CA ALA A 125 -19.60 -23.67 2.11
C ALA A 125 -19.53 -23.71 3.65
N ILE A 126 -18.79 -22.80 4.28
CA ILE A 126 -18.75 -22.64 5.74
C ILE A 126 -20.12 -22.21 6.28
N GLY A 127 -20.74 -21.19 5.70
CA GLY A 127 -22.06 -20.70 6.08
C GLY A 127 -23.17 -21.74 5.89
N SER A 128 -23.02 -22.61 4.89
CA SER A 128 -23.91 -23.76 4.65
C SER A 128 -23.59 -24.99 5.50
N GLN A 129 -22.66 -24.88 6.46
CA GLN A 129 -22.26 -25.96 7.36
C GLN A 129 -21.82 -27.25 6.62
N ARG A 130 -21.10 -27.09 5.50
CA ARG A 130 -20.50 -28.23 4.79
C ARG A 130 -19.42 -28.89 5.64
N ASP A 131 -19.17 -30.17 5.39
CA ASP A 131 -18.12 -30.91 6.09
C ASP A 131 -16.73 -30.30 5.86
N ALA A 132 -15.83 -30.46 6.83
CA ALA A 132 -14.50 -29.88 6.78
C ALA A 132 -13.66 -30.38 5.58
N ALA A 133 -13.90 -31.59 5.06
CA ALA A 133 -13.17 -32.06 3.89
C ALA A 133 -13.60 -31.31 2.62
N THR A 134 -14.89 -31.01 2.49
CA THR A 134 -15.42 -30.13 1.43
C THR A 134 -14.86 -28.72 1.53
N VAL A 135 -14.89 -28.09 2.71
CA VAL A 135 -14.34 -26.73 2.91
C VAL A 135 -12.85 -26.67 2.57
N ARG A 136 -12.04 -27.63 3.05
CA ARG A 136 -10.61 -27.69 2.71
C ARG A 136 -10.36 -27.88 1.21
N ARG A 137 -11.19 -28.66 0.52
CA ARG A 137 -11.07 -28.85 -0.94
C ARG A 137 -11.34 -27.53 -1.68
N LEU A 138 -12.37 -26.80 -1.27
CA LEU A 138 -12.69 -25.48 -1.84
C LEU A 138 -11.59 -24.47 -1.55
N ALA A 139 -11.06 -24.41 -0.32
CA ALA A 139 -9.96 -23.53 0.04
C ALA A 139 -8.69 -23.80 -0.79
N ARG A 140 -8.34 -25.08 -1.03
CA ARG A 140 -7.24 -25.44 -1.93
C ARG A 140 -7.49 -25.00 -3.37
N ALA A 141 -8.69 -25.20 -3.88
CA ALA A 141 -9.06 -24.79 -5.24
C ALA A 141 -9.07 -23.27 -5.42
N TRP A 142 -9.54 -22.54 -4.40
CA TRP A 142 -9.46 -21.08 -4.33
C TRP A 142 -8.00 -20.62 -4.33
N TYR A 143 -7.17 -21.14 -3.43
CA TYR A 143 -5.78 -20.70 -3.30
C TYR A 143 -4.95 -20.98 -4.57
N ALA A 144 -5.19 -22.11 -5.24
CA ALA A 144 -4.56 -22.45 -6.51
C ALA A 144 -4.86 -21.43 -7.64
N GLN A 145 -5.98 -20.69 -7.53
CA GLN A 145 -6.33 -19.61 -8.44
C GLN A 145 -5.87 -18.24 -7.90
N ALA A 146 -6.13 -17.97 -6.62
CA ALA A 146 -5.85 -16.68 -5.99
C ALA A 146 -4.37 -16.32 -5.99
N LEU A 147 -3.48 -17.27 -5.67
CA LEU A 147 -2.04 -16.99 -5.58
C LEU A 147 -1.41 -16.56 -6.92
N PRO A 148 -1.55 -17.32 -8.03
CA PRO A 148 -0.99 -16.88 -9.31
C PRO A 148 -1.64 -15.58 -9.82
N THR A 149 -2.95 -15.41 -9.64
CA THR A 149 -3.63 -14.16 -10.03
C THR A 149 -3.12 -12.95 -9.21
N ALA A 150 -2.90 -13.13 -7.91
CA ALA A 150 -2.30 -12.09 -7.07
C ALA A 150 -0.84 -11.81 -7.47
N ALA A 151 -0.06 -12.82 -7.87
CA ALA A 151 1.28 -12.64 -8.40
C ALA A 151 1.27 -11.82 -9.70
N GLU A 152 0.37 -12.10 -10.64
CA GLU A 152 0.21 -11.34 -11.87
C GLU A 152 -0.17 -9.88 -11.60
N ALA A 153 -1.12 -9.64 -10.70
CA ALA A 153 -1.52 -8.30 -10.28
C ALA A 153 -0.35 -7.52 -9.65
N ARG A 154 0.41 -8.16 -8.76
CA ARG A 154 1.60 -7.57 -8.12
C ARG A 154 2.70 -7.26 -9.12
N LEU A 155 2.93 -8.17 -10.07
CA LEU A 155 3.88 -7.98 -11.18
C LEU A 155 3.49 -6.79 -12.05
N ALA A 156 2.20 -6.62 -12.34
CA ALA A 156 1.68 -5.50 -13.11
C ALA A 156 1.92 -4.15 -12.40
N ASP A 157 1.54 -4.05 -11.12
CA ASP A 157 1.79 -2.84 -10.32
C ASP A 157 3.29 -2.50 -10.25
N LEU A 158 4.13 -3.52 -10.03
CA LEU A 158 5.57 -3.32 -9.98
C LEU A 158 6.09 -2.83 -11.33
N SER A 159 5.67 -3.46 -12.43
CA SER A 159 6.03 -3.04 -13.79
C SER A 159 5.68 -1.58 -14.08
N ASP A 160 4.49 -1.14 -13.68
CA ASP A 160 4.01 0.24 -13.89
C ASP A 160 4.86 1.26 -13.11
N SER A 161 5.31 0.92 -11.91
CA SER A 161 6.18 1.79 -11.11
C SER A 161 7.62 1.90 -11.62
N MET A 162 8.09 1.00 -12.50
CA MET A 162 9.51 0.90 -12.86
C MET A 162 10.07 2.13 -13.58
N THR A 163 9.25 2.86 -14.34
CA THR A 163 9.73 4.07 -15.02
C THR A 163 10.08 5.18 -14.02
N GLY A 164 9.26 5.35 -12.98
CA GLY A 164 9.53 6.28 -11.88
C GLY A 164 10.76 5.86 -11.09
N ALA A 165 10.80 4.59 -10.66
CA ALA A 165 11.92 4.03 -9.90
C ALA A 165 13.28 4.16 -10.62
N ARG A 166 13.32 3.87 -11.93
CA ARG A 166 14.52 4.06 -12.77
C ARG A 166 14.97 5.52 -12.81
N THR A 167 14.02 6.43 -12.95
CA THR A 167 14.30 7.87 -12.99
C THR A 167 14.89 8.31 -11.65
N ALA A 168 14.27 7.94 -10.54
CA ALA A 168 14.77 8.25 -9.20
C ALA A 168 16.18 7.70 -8.97
N ALA A 169 16.41 6.41 -9.26
CA ALA A 169 17.74 5.80 -9.16
C ALA A 169 18.81 6.52 -10.00
N THR A 170 18.45 6.95 -11.22
CA THR A 170 19.35 7.70 -12.10
C THR A 170 19.68 9.08 -11.53
N GLN A 171 18.69 9.77 -10.98
CA GLN A 171 18.86 11.13 -10.44
C GLN A 171 19.66 11.13 -9.14
N ILE A 172 19.49 10.13 -8.29
CA ILE A 172 20.30 9.95 -7.07
C ILE A 172 21.79 9.94 -7.42
N GLY A 173 22.20 9.15 -8.42
CA GLY A 173 23.58 9.10 -8.88
C GLY A 173 24.07 10.42 -9.50
N LYS A 174 23.24 11.07 -10.34
CA LYS A 174 23.60 12.35 -10.97
C LYS A 174 23.78 13.50 -9.98
N LEU A 175 23.03 13.48 -8.89
CA LEU A 175 23.04 14.51 -7.85
C LEU A 175 24.04 14.22 -6.73
N GLY A 176 24.72 13.06 -6.76
CA GLY A 176 25.68 12.67 -5.73
C GLY A 176 25.02 12.38 -4.37
N LEU A 177 23.82 11.83 -4.37
CA LEU A 177 23.00 11.60 -3.17
C LEU A 177 23.25 10.24 -2.50
N ASP A 178 24.28 9.49 -2.91
CA ASP A 178 24.59 8.17 -2.35
C ASP A 178 24.99 8.23 -0.86
N GLY A 179 25.46 9.38 -0.39
CA GLY A 179 25.75 9.65 1.01
C GLY A 179 24.54 10.05 1.85
N THR A 180 23.38 10.30 1.21
CA THR A 180 22.13 10.65 1.90
C THR A 180 21.43 9.39 2.39
N ASP A 181 20.99 9.42 3.65
CA ASP A 181 20.30 8.30 4.27
C ASP A 181 19.06 7.88 3.45
N GLY A 182 18.89 6.56 3.28
CA GLY A 182 17.84 5.96 2.45
C GLY A 182 18.12 5.97 0.95
N CYS A 183 18.74 7.01 0.39
CA CYS A 183 18.89 7.16 -1.06
C CYS A 183 19.82 6.11 -1.70
N LYS A 184 20.83 5.62 -0.98
CA LYS A 184 21.69 4.52 -1.47
C LYS A 184 20.94 3.21 -1.73
N ALA A 185 19.79 2.99 -1.08
CA ALA A 185 19.03 1.75 -1.20
C ALA A 185 18.16 1.71 -2.46
N VAL A 186 17.72 2.88 -2.96
CA VAL A 186 16.81 3.00 -4.10
C VAL A 186 17.36 2.28 -5.34
N PRO A 187 18.61 2.52 -5.81
CA PRO A 187 19.11 1.84 -7.01
C PRO A 187 19.15 0.31 -6.88
N GLN A 188 19.42 -0.23 -5.69
CA GLN A 188 19.42 -1.68 -5.48
C GLN A 188 18.01 -2.25 -5.47
N ALA A 189 17.06 -1.59 -4.79
CA ALA A 189 15.67 -2.00 -4.78
C ALA A 189 15.07 -1.97 -6.20
N THR A 190 15.31 -0.90 -6.96
CA THR A 190 14.90 -0.79 -8.37
C THR A 190 15.46 -1.94 -9.21
N ARG A 191 16.77 -2.24 -9.12
CA ARG A 191 17.36 -3.36 -9.88
C ARG A 191 16.76 -4.71 -9.51
N THR A 192 16.38 -4.92 -8.25
CA THR A 192 15.74 -6.17 -7.82
C THR A 192 14.33 -6.29 -8.39
N ALA A 193 13.53 -5.23 -8.29
CA ALA A 193 12.22 -5.18 -8.91
C ALA A 193 12.29 -5.40 -10.42
N GLU A 194 13.23 -4.75 -11.12
CA GLU A 194 13.42 -4.91 -12.56
C GLU A 194 13.76 -6.35 -12.96
N ARG A 195 14.58 -7.07 -12.17
CA ARG A 195 14.89 -8.47 -12.45
C ARG A 195 13.63 -9.33 -12.39
N LEU A 196 12.78 -9.12 -11.39
CA LEU A 196 11.52 -9.86 -11.24
C LEU A 196 10.53 -9.52 -12.36
N VAL A 197 10.41 -8.23 -12.71
CA VAL A 197 9.57 -7.78 -13.82
C VAL A 197 10.04 -8.38 -15.15
N LYS A 198 11.34 -8.32 -15.43
CA LYS A 198 11.93 -8.88 -16.66
C LYS A 198 11.78 -10.40 -16.72
N ALA A 199 11.89 -11.09 -15.59
CA ALA A 199 11.70 -12.53 -15.49
C ALA A 199 10.23 -12.95 -15.56
N LYS A 200 9.27 -12.00 -15.52
CA LYS A 200 7.84 -12.26 -15.35
C LYS A 200 7.60 -13.22 -14.17
N SER A 201 8.19 -12.89 -13.03
CA SER A 201 8.13 -13.74 -11.83
C SER A 201 6.69 -14.10 -11.48
N GLY A 202 6.42 -15.38 -11.20
CA GLY A 202 5.17 -15.86 -10.62
C GLY A 202 5.23 -16.01 -9.10
N ASP A 203 6.36 -15.66 -8.47
CA ASP A 203 6.52 -15.74 -7.02
C ASP A 203 5.91 -14.50 -6.36
N TYR A 204 4.69 -14.67 -5.84
CA TYR A 204 3.94 -13.61 -5.18
C TYR A 204 4.71 -12.98 -4.01
N GLN A 205 5.39 -13.80 -3.19
CA GLN A 205 6.15 -13.28 -2.06
C GLN A 205 7.35 -12.46 -2.54
N ALA A 206 8.14 -12.97 -3.48
CA ALA A 206 9.29 -12.24 -3.99
C ALA A 206 8.88 -10.89 -4.64
N LEU A 207 7.76 -10.87 -5.35
CA LEU A 207 7.20 -9.64 -5.91
C LEU A 207 6.74 -8.66 -4.82
N THR A 208 6.07 -9.18 -3.78
CA THR A 208 5.62 -8.39 -2.63
C THR A 208 6.80 -7.80 -1.86
N ASP A 209 7.83 -8.59 -1.58
CA ASP A 209 9.05 -8.15 -0.91
C ASP A 209 9.79 -7.09 -1.74
N ALA A 210 9.85 -7.25 -3.06
CA ALA A 210 10.48 -6.27 -3.93
C ALA A 210 9.71 -4.95 -3.98
N GLN A 211 8.37 -5.00 -3.99
CA GLN A 211 7.56 -3.78 -3.93
C GLN A 211 7.73 -3.09 -2.57
N GLN A 212 7.68 -3.82 -1.46
CA GLN A 212 7.92 -3.27 -0.11
C GLN A 212 9.30 -2.61 -0.01
N ALA A 213 10.36 -3.32 -0.43
CA ALA A 213 11.72 -2.81 -0.38
C ALA A 213 11.90 -1.55 -1.23
N LEU A 214 11.22 -1.46 -2.37
CA LEU A 214 11.23 -0.27 -3.20
C LEU A 214 10.51 0.90 -2.52
N THR A 215 9.29 0.69 -2.02
CA THR A 215 8.52 1.71 -1.29
C THR A 215 9.26 2.22 -0.05
N ASP A 216 9.88 1.33 0.72
CA ASP A 216 10.66 1.68 1.90
C ASP A 216 11.91 2.50 1.54
N ALA A 217 12.63 2.10 0.49
CA ALA A 217 13.80 2.83 0.03
C ALA A 217 13.44 4.22 -0.49
N GLU A 218 12.38 4.32 -1.28
CA GLU A 218 11.92 5.60 -1.85
C GLU A 218 11.40 6.53 -0.77
N SER A 219 10.57 6.05 0.16
CA SER A 219 10.06 6.85 1.28
C SER A 219 11.15 7.31 2.24
N THR A 220 12.12 6.44 2.57
CA THR A 220 13.26 6.80 3.42
C THR A 220 14.16 7.82 2.73
N CYS A 221 14.43 7.65 1.44
CA CYS A 221 15.19 8.65 0.68
C CYS A 221 14.45 9.99 0.65
N ALA A 222 13.16 9.98 0.27
CA ALA A 222 12.33 11.18 0.22
C ALA A 222 12.29 11.95 1.54
N ALA A 223 12.21 11.26 2.67
CA ALA A 223 12.21 11.88 4.00
C ALA A 223 13.51 12.62 4.35
N ASN A 224 14.62 12.28 3.68
CA ASN A 224 15.95 12.85 3.94
C ASN A 224 16.42 13.82 2.84
N LEU A 225 15.58 14.13 1.86
CA LEU A 225 15.86 15.12 0.81
C LEU A 225 15.22 16.48 1.14
N ASP A 226 15.88 17.56 0.77
CA ASP A 226 15.22 18.87 0.72
C ASP A 226 14.22 18.94 -0.44
N ALA A 227 13.33 19.93 -0.43
CA ALA A 227 12.27 20.05 -1.43
C ALA A 227 12.78 20.17 -2.88
N THR A 228 13.95 20.77 -3.09
CA THR A 228 14.55 20.91 -4.42
C THR A 228 15.13 19.59 -4.90
N GLN A 229 15.80 18.86 -4.00
CA GLN A 229 16.33 17.52 -4.28
C GLN A 229 15.20 16.52 -4.53
N LEU A 230 14.15 16.55 -3.70
CA LEU A 230 12.97 15.70 -3.85
C LEU A 230 12.33 15.88 -5.23
N ALA A 231 12.11 17.13 -5.66
CA ALA A 231 11.54 17.43 -6.97
C ALA A 231 12.42 16.96 -8.15
N LYS A 232 13.75 16.96 -7.97
CA LYS A 232 14.68 16.46 -8.99
C LYS A 232 14.74 14.94 -9.04
N VAL A 233 14.61 14.27 -7.90
CA VAL A 233 14.72 12.80 -7.80
C VAL A 233 13.40 12.12 -8.17
N PHE A 234 12.30 12.53 -7.54
CA PHE A 234 10.99 11.87 -7.68
C PHE A 234 10.03 12.64 -8.61
N GLY A 235 10.45 13.80 -9.12
CA GLY A 235 9.59 14.71 -9.87
C GLY A 235 8.80 15.65 -8.97
N THR A 236 8.17 16.66 -9.57
CA THR A 236 7.24 17.55 -8.85
C THR A 236 5.90 16.83 -8.67
N PRO A 237 5.25 16.95 -7.49
CA PRO A 237 3.92 16.40 -7.29
C PRO A 237 2.95 16.98 -8.33
N GLN A 238 2.25 16.12 -9.06
CA GLN A 238 1.16 16.55 -9.92
C GLN A 238 -0.04 16.91 -9.04
N GLY A 239 -0.46 18.18 -9.12
CA GLY A 239 -1.58 18.69 -8.33
C GLY A 239 -1.17 19.71 -7.27
N THR A 240 -0.55 20.81 -7.67
CA THR A 240 -0.83 22.06 -6.94
C THR A 240 -2.23 22.48 -7.33
N THR A 241 -3.18 22.45 -6.40
CA THR A 241 -4.28 23.40 -6.48
C THR A 241 -3.63 24.77 -6.57
N THR A 242 -3.64 25.37 -7.77
CA THR A 242 -3.46 26.81 -7.91
C THR A 242 -4.40 27.44 -6.88
N PRO A 243 -3.92 28.26 -5.93
CA PRO A 243 -4.82 29.06 -5.13
C PRO A 243 -5.61 29.88 -6.15
N ASP A 244 -6.90 29.60 -6.26
CA ASP A 244 -7.79 30.35 -7.12
C ASP A 244 -7.59 31.82 -6.77
N ALA A 245 -7.03 32.58 -7.70
CA ALA A 245 -6.86 34.01 -7.58
C ALA A 245 -8.24 34.66 -7.75
N THR A 246 -9.11 34.45 -6.76
CA THR A 246 -10.35 35.21 -6.59
C THR A 246 -10.41 35.68 -5.14
N THR A 247 -9.44 36.51 -4.76
CA THR A 247 -9.66 37.49 -3.70
C THR A 247 -9.79 38.84 -4.39
N PRO A 248 -11.00 39.43 -4.50
CA PRO A 248 -11.12 40.83 -4.89
C PRO A 248 -10.45 41.67 -3.81
N ASP A 249 -9.44 42.41 -4.22
CA ASP A 249 -8.73 43.40 -3.43
C ASP A 249 -9.70 44.59 -3.20
N THR A 250 -10.44 44.58 -2.08
CA THR A 250 -11.18 45.77 -1.63
C THR A 250 -10.37 46.44 -0.53
N SER A 251 -9.39 47.26 -0.90
CA SER A 251 -8.89 48.38 -0.06
C SER A 251 -7.99 49.35 -0.83
N GLY A 252 -8.55 50.50 -1.18
CA GLY A 252 -7.89 51.73 -1.64
C GLY A 252 -8.98 52.69 -2.13
N LYS A 253 -9.68 53.45 -1.28
CA LYS A 253 -9.28 54.62 -0.48
C LYS A 253 -8.93 55.83 -1.35
N ASP A 254 -9.89 56.75 -1.48
CA ASP A 254 -9.78 58.22 -1.58
C ASP A 254 -11.23 58.74 -1.35
N ALA A 255 -11.60 59.52 -0.33
CA ALA A 255 -11.18 60.87 0.05
C ALA A 255 -11.43 61.93 -1.04
N GLN A 256 -12.70 62.33 -1.20
CA GLN A 256 -13.14 63.73 -1.33
C GLN A 256 -14.65 63.85 -1.11
#